data_AF-A0A6J0TVT5-F1
#
_entry.id   AF-A0A6J0TVT5-F1
#
_cell.length_a   1.000
_cell.length_b   1.000
_cell.length_c   1.000
_cell.angle_alpha   90.00
_cell.angle_beta   90.00
_cell.angle_gamma   90.00
#
_symmetry.space_group_name_H-M   'P 1'
#
loop_
_entity.id
_entity.type
_entity.pdbx_description
1 polymer ?
#
loop_
_entity_poly.entity_id
_entity_poly.type
_entity_poly.pdbx_seq_one_letter_code
_entity_poly.pdbx_strand_id
1 'polypeptide(L)'
;MASRAGPRATGTDGSDFRHRERVAEHFQMSVSLKSEIKKLIYMQVSLWLLVVAQMCVAHFKLLPHDQVAMPYQWEYPYLLSIVPSLFGLLSFPRNNISYLVISMISTGLFSIAPLIYGSMEMFPMAQQLYRHGKAYRFIFGFSAVSVMYLLIVIAVQVHGWQLYYSKKLLDSWFTSTQEKKKK
;
A
#
# COMPACT_ATOMS: atom_id res chain seq x y z
N MET A 1 7.15 41.86 -33.75
CA MET A 1 8.60 41.85 -33.51
C MET A 1 8.82 41.72 -32.00
N ALA A 2 9.13 40.51 -31.52
CA ALA A 2 9.47 40.30 -30.11
C ALA A 2 10.91 40.79 -29.87
N SER A 3 11.09 41.73 -28.95
CA SER A 3 12.39 42.28 -28.57
C SER A 3 13.29 41.17 -28.01
N ARG A 4 14.34 40.82 -28.75
CA ARG A 4 15.31 39.77 -28.43
C ARG A 4 16.34 40.14 -27.35
N ALA A 5 16.25 41.33 -26.74
CA ALA A 5 17.32 41.90 -25.92
C ALA A 5 16.85 42.47 -24.56
N GLY A 6 15.85 41.85 -23.93
CA GLY A 6 15.54 42.13 -22.52
C GLY A 6 16.61 41.52 -21.61
N PRO A 7 16.88 42.10 -20.41
CA PRO A 7 17.84 41.55 -19.45
C PRO A 7 17.46 40.09 -19.15
N ARG A 8 18.29 39.15 -19.60
CA ARG A 8 18.16 37.75 -19.23
C ARG A 8 18.60 37.62 -17.78
N ALA A 9 17.79 36.93 -16.96
CA ALA A 9 18.16 36.61 -15.60
C ALA A 9 19.57 35.99 -15.59
N THR A 10 20.47 36.53 -14.77
CA THR A 10 21.84 36.02 -14.59
C THR A 10 21.79 34.52 -14.34
N GLY A 11 22.30 33.72 -15.30
CA GLY A 11 22.23 32.25 -15.29
C GLY A 11 21.46 31.59 -16.44
N THR A 12 20.89 32.34 -17.39
CA THR A 12 20.26 31.76 -18.60
C THR A 12 21.19 31.77 -19.82
N ASP A 13 22.40 31.23 -19.68
CA ASP A 13 23.37 31.04 -20.78
C ASP A 13 23.19 29.68 -21.50
N GLY A 14 22.28 28.82 -21.00
CA GLY A 14 22.00 27.49 -21.54
C GLY A 14 22.97 26.41 -21.05
N SER A 15 23.96 26.74 -20.22
CA SER A 15 24.88 25.77 -19.61
C SER A 15 24.20 24.88 -18.56
N ASP A 16 23.03 25.28 -18.07
CA ASP A 16 22.25 24.61 -17.04
C ASP A 16 21.22 23.60 -17.56
N PHE A 17 21.16 23.36 -18.88
CA PHE A 17 20.11 22.52 -19.50
C PHE A 17 20.08 21.10 -18.91
N ARG A 18 21.26 20.46 -18.75
CA ARG A 18 21.38 19.11 -18.18
C ARG A 18 20.85 19.04 -16.75
N HIS A 19 20.98 20.13 -16.00
CA HIS A 19 20.48 20.19 -14.64
C HIS A 19 18.96 20.36 -14.62
N ARG A 20 18.40 21.23 -15.47
CA ARG A 20 16.95 21.40 -15.59
C ARG A 20 16.25 20.11 -16.02
N GLU A 21 16.85 19.37 -16.96
CA GLU A 21 16.34 18.06 -17.40
C GLU A 21 16.31 17.05 -16.25
N ARG A 22 17.40 16.89 -15.49
CA ARG A 22 17.43 15.97 -14.33
C ARG A 22 16.43 16.33 -13.25
N VAL A 23 16.29 17.63 -12.93
CA VAL A 23 15.31 18.08 -11.92
C VAL A 23 13.87 17.81 -12.39
N ALA A 24 13.58 18.03 -13.67
CA ALA A 24 12.28 17.72 -14.26
C ALA A 24 11.99 16.21 -14.24
N GLU A 25 12.97 15.38 -14.59
CA GLU A 25 12.86 13.92 -14.56
C GLU A 25 12.57 13.40 -13.14
N HIS A 26 13.30 13.89 -12.13
CA HIS A 26 13.05 13.52 -10.72
C HIS A 26 11.65 13.91 -10.25
N PHE A 27 11.16 15.10 -10.65
CA PHE A 27 9.83 15.54 -10.30
C PHE A 27 8.75 14.67 -10.97
N GLN A 28 8.90 14.40 -12.27
CA GLN A 28 7.98 13.56 -13.03
C GLN A 28 7.93 12.13 -12.47
N MET A 29 9.09 11.56 -12.12
CA MET A 29 9.18 10.24 -11.48
C MET A 29 8.49 10.24 -10.12
N SER A 30 8.70 11.25 -9.29
CA SER A 30 8.05 11.34 -7.97
C SER A 30 6.53 11.45 -8.09
N VAL A 31 6.02 12.27 -9.03
CA VAL A 31 4.57 12.42 -9.27
C VAL A 31 3.95 11.09 -9.74
N SER A 32 4.61 10.41 -10.68
CA SER A 32 4.16 9.10 -11.18
C SER A 32 4.08 8.06 -10.05
N LEU A 33 5.16 7.89 -9.28
CA LEU A 33 5.21 6.94 -8.17
C LEU A 33 4.17 7.25 -7.09
N LYS A 34 3.97 8.53 -6.73
CA LYS A 34 2.90 8.92 -5.79
C LYS A 34 1.51 8.51 -6.30
N SER A 35 1.25 8.67 -7.59
CA SER A 35 -0.03 8.29 -8.20
C SER A 35 -0.24 6.78 -8.11
N GLU A 36 0.78 5.98 -8.43
CA GLU A 36 0.73 4.52 -8.29
C GLU A 36 0.48 4.08 -6.85
N ILE A 37 1.21 4.66 -5.89
CA ILE A 37 1.02 4.35 -4.47
C ILE A 37 -0.38 4.74 -3.99
N LYS A 38 -0.94 5.88 -4.42
CA LYS A 38 -2.32 6.28 -4.08
C LYS A 38 -3.34 5.27 -4.58
N LYS A 39 -3.21 4.80 -5.82
CA LYS A 39 -4.09 3.75 -6.37
C LYS A 39 -4.04 2.48 -5.51
N LEU A 40 -2.84 2.03 -5.13
CA LEU A 40 -2.67 0.87 -4.27
C LEU A 40 -3.25 1.09 -2.87
N ILE A 41 -3.09 2.28 -2.29
CA ILE A 41 -3.71 2.63 -1.01
C ILE A 41 -5.23 2.57 -1.10
N TYR A 42 -5.84 3.07 -2.18
CA TYR A 42 -7.30 2.97 -2.36
C TYR A 42 -7.78 1.52 -2.51
N MET A 43 -7.01 0.67 -3.21
CA MET A 43 -7.29 -0.76 -3.28
C MET A 43 -7.19 -1.41 -1.89
N GLN A 44 -6.14 -1.08 -1.13
CA GLN A 44 -5.96 -1.56 0.23
C GLN A 44 -7.11 -1.11 1.15
N VAL A 45 -7.52 0.16 1.09
CA VAL A 45 -8.65 0.68 1.89
C VAL A 45 -9.94 -0.04 1.51
N SER A 46 -10.16 -0.33 0.24
CA SER A 46 -11.32 -1.12 -0.21
C SER A 46 -11.32 -2.52 0.39
N LEU A 47 -10.18 -3.23 0.34
CA LEU A 47 -10.03 -4.55 0.98
C LEU A 47 -10.23 -4.47 2.50
N TRP A 48 -9.66 -3.46 3.14
CA TRP A 48 -9.80 -3.23 4.58
C TRP A 48 -11.26 -2.99 4.98
N LEU A 49 -11.99 -2.19 4.21
CA LEU A 49 -13.42 -1.95 4.45
C LEU A 49 -14.25 -3.23 4.33
N LEU A 50 -13.91 -4.13 3.39
CA LEU A 50 -14.57 -5.43 3.27
C LEU A 50 -14.32 -6.31 4.50
N VAL A 51 -13.08 -6.35 5.00
CA VAL A 51 -12.75 -7.10 6.24
C VAL A 51 -13.48 -6.49 7.43
N VAL A 52 -13.45 -5.17 7.61
CA VAL A 52 -14.19 -4.49 8.68
C VAL A 52 -15.68 -4.77 8.61
N ALA A 53 -16.28 -4.67 7.42
CA ALA A 53 -17.70 -4.96 7.24
C ALA A 53 -18.02 -6.41 7.63
N GLN A 54 -17.20 -7.38 7.19
CA GLN A 54 -17.36 -8.78 7.55
C GLN A 54 -17.23 -8.98 9.07
N MET A 55 -16.22 -8.39 9.72
CA MET A 55 -16.04 -8.48 11.18
C MET A 55 -17.23 -7.85 11.93
N CYS A 56 -17.72 -6.69 11.51
CA CYS A 56 -18.88 -6.04 12.10
C CYS A 56 -20.14 -6.91 11.98
N VAL A 57 -20.41 -7.44 10.78
CA VAL A 57 -21.57 -8.31 10.54
C VAL A 57 -21.52 -9.54 11.44
N ALA A 58 -20.33 -10.15 11.58
CA ALA A 58 -20.14 -11.33 12.42
C ALA A 58 -20.34 -10.99 13.91
N HIS A 59 -19.66 -9.98 14.44
CA HIS A 59 -19.66 -9.66 15.88
C HIS A 59 -21.01 -9.12 16.37
N PHE A 60 -21.66 -8.28 15.58
CA PHE A 60 -22.99 -7.75 15.91
C PHE A 60 -24.12 -8.71 15.52
N LYS A 61 -23.80 -9.89 14.95
CA LYS A 61 -24.76 -10.92 14.53
C LYS A 61 -25.83 -10.36 13.57
N LEU A 62 -25.45 -9.46 12.67
CA LEU A 62 -26.37 -8.90 11.66
C LEU A 62 -26.86 -9.99 10.70
N LEU A 63 -26.01 -10.98 10.43
CA LEU A 63 -26.33 -12.18 9.68
C LEU A 63 -26.00 -13.42 10.51
N PRO A 64 -26.71 -14.54 10.27
CA PRO A 64 -26.41 -15.78 10.96
C PRO A 64 -25.03 -16.34 10.56
N HIS A 65 -24.41 -17.09 11.48
CA HIS A 65 -23.01 -17.54 11.36
C HIS A 65 -22.76 -18.59 10.27
N ASP A 66 -23.83 -19.17 9.73
CA ASP A 66 -23.81 -20.01 8.53
C ASP A 66 -23.58 -19.20 7.26
N GLN A 67 -24.02 -17.94 7.22
CA GLN A 67 -23.79 -17.02 6.11
C GLN A 67 -22.48 -16.27 6.25
N VAL A 68 -22.15 -15.80 7.46
CA VAL A 68 -20.89 -15.08 7.74
C VAL A 68 -20.23 -15.67 8.97
N ALA A 69 -19.21 -16.47 8.74
CA ALA A 69 -18.40 -17.05 9.80
C ALA A 69 -17.63 -16.00 10.62
N MET A 70 -17.29 -16.39 11.84
CA MET A 70 -16.39 -15.62 12.69
C MET A 70 -15.03 -15.36 12.01
N PRO A 71 -14.49 -14.13 12.12
CA PRO A 71 -13.17 -13.78 11.59
C PRO A 71 -12.07 -14.69 12.14
N TYR A 72 -11.07 -14.97 11.32
CA TYR A 72 -9.83 -15.63 11.73
C TYR A 72 -8.97 -14.69 12.59
N GLN A 73 -8.03 -15.27 13.35
CA GLN A 73 -7.22 -14.49 14.30
C GLN A 73 -6.32 -13.47 13.61
N TRP A 74 -5.86 -13.75 12.38
CA TRP A 74 -5.03 -12.83 11.61
C TRP A 74 -5.75 -11.55 11.16
N GLU A 75 -7.07 -11.58 11.03
CA GLU A 75 -7.86 -10.44 10.54
C GLU A 75 -7.83 -9.28 11.54
N TYR A 76 -7.79 -9.58 12.86
CA TYR A 76 -7.76 -8.59 13.93
C TYR A 76 -6.50 -7.68 13.88
N PRO A 77 -5.26 -8.21 13.90
CA PRO A 77 -4.08 -7.36 13.74
C PRO A 77 -3.99 -6.75 12.34
N TYR A 78 -4.56 -7.38 11.31
CA TYR A 78 -4.61 -6.82 9.96
C TYR A 78 -5.45 -5.53 9.88
N LEU A 79 -6.38 -5.29 10.80
CA LEU A 79 -7.08 -4.00 10.88
C LEU A 79 -6.13 -2.81 11.09
N LEU A 80 -4.95 -3.04 11.67
CA LEU A 80 -3.94 -2.00 11.84
C LEU A 80 -3.25 -1.60 10.52
N SER A 81 -3.46 -2.33 9.42
CA SER A 81 -2.91 -2.03 8.08
C SER A 81 -3.38 -0.69 7.49
N ILE A 82 -4.40 -0.05 8.08
CA ILE A 82 -4.80 1.31 7.72
C ILE A 82 -3.76 2.36 8.14
N VAL A 83 -3.06 2.13 9.26
CA VAL A 83 -2.05 3.04 9.83
C VAL A 83 -0.91 3.34 8.85
N PRO A 84 -0.20 2.34 8.27
CA PRO A 84 0.84 2.61 7.28
C PRO A 84 0.32 3.38 6.07
N SER A 85 -0.91 3.11 5.64
CA SER A 85 -1.53 3.79 4.50
C SER A 85 -1.75 5.28 4.77
N LEU A 86 -2.18 5.64 5.98
CA LEU A 86 -2.32 7.04 6.41
C LEU A 86 -0.98 7.77 6.42
N PHE A 87 0.07 7.17 7.01
CA PHE A 87 1.43 7.75 6.97
C PHE A 87 1.95 7.90 5.55
N GLY A 88 1.64 6.94 4.66
CA GLY A 88 1.97 7.01 3.24
C GLY A 88 1.35 8.24 2.58
N LEU A 89 0.05 8.47 2.75
CA LEU A 89 -0.65 9.64 2.21
C LEU A 89 -0.13 10.95 2.80
N LEU A 90 0.10 11.00 4.11
CA LEU A 90 0.64 12.19 4.81
C LEU A 90 2.06 12.56 4.38
N SER A 91 2.83 11.61 3.84
CA SER A 91 4.17 11.88 3.31
C SER A 91 4.14 12.71 2.00
N PHE A 92 3.06 12.66 1.23
CA PHE A 92 3.04 13.19 -0.14
C PHE A 92 3.00 14.71 -0.30
N PRO A 93 2.27 15.50 0.52
CA PRO A 93 2.18 16.95 0.33
C PRO A 93 3.51 17.68 0.51
N ARG A 94 4.37 17.20 1.42
CA ARG A 94 5.66 17.84 1.77
C ARG A 94 6.89 16.99 1.44
N ASN A 95 6.72 15.88 0.72
CA ASN A 95 7.78 14.88 0.48
C ASN A 95 8.49 14.47 1.79
N ASN A 96 7.70 14.19 2.83
CA ASN A 96 8.25 13.90 4.16
C ASN A 96 8.83 12.48 4.19
N ILE A 97 10.16 12.41 4.07
CA ILE A 97 10.94 11.17 4.10
C ILE A 97 10.65 10.35 5.36
N SER A 98 10.58 10.99 6.53
CA SER A 98 10.35 10.28 7.80
C SER A 98 9.00 9.57 7.83
N TYR A 99 7.93 10.22 7.35
CA TYR A 99 6.61 9.58 7.25
C TYR A 99 6.58 8.45 6.23
N LEU A 100 7.30 8.58 5.11
CA LEU A 100 7.39 7.49 4.13
C LEU A 100 8.14 6.27 4.70
N VAL A 101 9.22 6.48 5.45
CA VAL A 101 9.96 5.40 6.12
C VAL A 101 9.10 4.74 7.20
N ILE A 102 8.40 5.53 8.03
CA ILE A 102 7.47 5.00 9.03
C ILE A 102 6.37 4.18 8.35
N SER A 103 5.80 4.67 7.26
CA SER A 103 4.81 3.94 6.45
C SER A 103 5.38 2.60 5.98
N MET A 104 6.59 2.56 5.42
CA MET A 104 7.18 1.31 4.92
C MET A 104 7.45 0.28 6.03
N ILE A 105 8.01 0.70 7.16
CA ILE A 105 8.27 -0.20 8.30
C ILE A 105 6.96 -0.72 8.88
N SER A 106 5.97 0.17 9.07
CA SER A 106 4.66 -0.21 9.58
C SER A 106 3.84 -1.07 8.60
N THR A 107 4.04 -0.95 7.28
CA THR A 107 3.45 -1.88 6.30
C THR A 107 4.01 -3.29 6.49
N GLY A 108 5.31 -3.44 6.74
CA GLY A 108 5.89 -4.73 7.06
C GLY A 108 5.24 -5.38 8.30
N LEU A 109 5.08 -4.59 9.36
CA LEU A 109 4.58 -5.08 10.66
C LEU A 109 3.07 -5.29 10.70
N PHE A 110 2.27 -4.35 10.20
CA PHE A 110 0.82 -4.34 10.36
C PHE A 110 0.05 -4.78 9.12
N SER A 111 0.71 -4.86 7.96
CA SER A 111 0.08 -5.36 6.73
C SER A 111 0.60 -6.74 6.35
N ILE A 112 1.92 -6.90 6.20
CA ILE A 112 2.49 -8.15 5.68
C ILE A 112 2.55 -9.25 6.75
N ALA A 113 2.99 -8.94 7.96
CA ALA A 113 3.12 -9.95 9.01
C ALA A 113 1.80 -10.65 9.36
N PRO A 114 0.65 -9.94 9.50
CA PRO A 114 -0.65 -10.59 9.70
C PRO A 114 -1.04 -11.51 8.54
N LEU A 115 -0.73 -11.14 7.29
CA LEU A 115 -1.03 -11.98 6.12
C LEU A 115 -0.20 -13.26 6.10
N ILE A 116 1.08 -13.19 6.49
CA ILE A 116 1.95 -14.38 6.63
C ILE A 116 1.38 -15.27 7.74
N TYR A 117 1.07 -14.71 8.90
CA TYR A 117 0.48 -15.47 10.00
C TYR A 117 -0.86 -16.11 9.59
N GLY A 118 -1.75 -15.37 8.93
CA GLY A 118 -3.03 -15.88 8.44
C GLY A 118 -2.89 -17.02 7.44
N SER A 119 -1.88 -16.94 6.57
CA SER A 119 -1.58 -18.03 5.63
C SER A 119 -1.20 -19.33 6.33
N MET A 120 -0.58 -19.26 7.51
CA MET A 120 -0.21 -20.41 8.34
C MET A 120 -1.39 -20.87 9.22
N GLU A 121 -2.11 -19.93 9.83
CA GLU A 121 -3.29 -20.19 10.68
C GLU A 121 -4.35 -20.98 9.93
N MET A 122 -4.64 -20.59 8.69
CA MET A 122 -5.68 -21.18 7.87
C MET A 122 -5.27 -22.48 7.17
N PHE A 123 -3.99 -22.86 7.23
CA PHE A 123 -3.44 -24.00 6.51
C PHE A 123 -4.09 -25.35 6.89
N PRO A 124 -4.31 -25.68 8.18
CA PRO A 124 -5.01 -26.91 8.56
C PRO A 124 -6.44 -26.98 8.01
N MET A 125 -7.14 -25.85 7.97
CA MET A 125 -8.51 -25.76 7.43
C MET A 125 -8.52 -25.95 5.91
N ALA A 126 -7.52 -25.41 5.21
CA ALA A 126 -7.34 -25.68 3.78
C ALA A 126 -7.03 -27.15 3.53
N GLN A 127 -6.18 -27.79 4.33
CA GLN A 127 -5.92 -29.23 4.21
C GLN A 127 -7.20 -30.05 4.40
N GLN A 128 -8.03 -29.73 5.39
CA GLN A 128 -9.30 -30.39 5.62
C GLN A 128 -10.27 -30.22 4.43
N LEU A 129 -10.30 -29.02 3.85
CA LEU A 129 -11.12 -28.76 2.67
C LEU A 129 -10.65 -29.56 1.46
N TYR A 130 -9.36 -29.47 1.10
CA TYR A 130 -8.85 -30.04 -0.14
C TYR A 130 -8.60 -31.54 -0.09
N ARG A 131 -8.31 -32.12 1.09
CA ARG A 131 -8.09 -33.57 1.22
C ARG A 131 -9.34 -34.33 1.62
N HIS A 132 -10.23 -33.73 2.42
CA HIS A 132 -11.39 -34.43 2.98
C HIS A 132 -12.72 -33.88 2.49
N GLY A 133 -12.74 -32.78 1.72
CA GLY A 133 -13.97 -32.16 1.24
C GLY A 133 -14.79 -31.52 2.36
N LYS A 134 -14.19 -31.24 3.53
CA LYS A 134 -14.90 -30.73 4.72
C LYS A 134 -14.62 -29.25 4.92
N ALA A 135 -15.69 -28.44 4.95
CA ALA A 135 -15.65 -27.03 5.31
C ALA A 135 -16.41 -26.80 6.62
N TYR A 136 -15.83 -26.03 7.53
CA TYR A 136 -16.40 -25.73 8.85
C TYR A 136 -16.86 -24.28 9.01
N ARG A 137 -16.41 -23.39 8.12
CA ARG A 137 -16.70 -21.96 8.13
C ARG A 137 -17.11 -21.55 6.73
N PHE A 138 -18.14 -20.73 6.62
CA PHE A 138 -18.70 -20.30 5.34
C PHE A 138 -18.82 -18.78 5.27
N ILE A 139 -18.68 -18.26 4.04
CA ILE A 139 -18.93 -16.87 3.68
C ILE A 139 -19.79 -16.91 2.42
N PHE A 140 -21.05 -16.51 2.55
CA PHE A 140 -22.05 -16.48 1.47
C PHE A 140 -22.11 -17.79 0.66
N GLY A 141 -22.15 -18.93 1.35
CA GLY A 141 -22.25 -20.27 0.75
C GLY A 141 -20.92 -20.86 0.24
N PHE A 142 -19.83 -20.09 0.21
CA PHE A 142 -18.49 -20.59 -0.11
C PHE A 142 -17.70 -20.90 1.16
N SER A 143 -16.73 -21.82 1.06
CA SER A 143 -15.82 -22.10 2.17
C SER A 143 -15.01 -20.85 2.51
N ALA A 144 -15.10 -20.40 3.77
CA ALA A 144 -14.47 -19.17 4.24
C ALA A 144 -12.95 -19.19 4.00
N VAL A 145 -12.31 -20.36 4.17
CA VAL A 145 -10.87 -20.51 4.00
C VAL A 145 -10.44 -20.22 2.55
N SER A 146 -11.23 -20.63 1.55
CA SER A 146 -10.91 -20.38 0.14
C SER A 146 -11.05 -18.90 -0.21
N VAL A 147 -12.13 -18.26 0.27
CA VAL A 147 -12.37 -16.83 0.08
C VAL A 147 -11.25 -16.01 0.74
N MET A 148 -10.85 -16.38 1.95
CA MET A 148 -9.82 -15.66 2.70
C MET A 148 -8.41 -15.86 2.13
N TYR A 149 -8.06 -17.04 1.62
CA TYR A 149 -6.79 -17.21 0.88
C TYR A 149 -6.73 -16.34 -0.37
N LEU A 150 -7.83 -16.23 -1.13
CA LEU A 150 -7.89 -15.34 -2.29
C LEU A 150 -7.67 -13.88 -1.88
N LEU A 151 -8.31 -13.43 -0.80
CA LEU A 151 -8.10 -12.11 -0.21
C LEU A 151 -6.64 -11.91 0.18
N ILE A 152 -6.01 -12.88 0.87
CA ILE A 152 -4.59 -12.82 1.24
C ILE A 152 -3.70 -12.66 0.02
N VAL A 153 -3.90 -13.44 -1.04
CA VAL A 153 -3.07 -13.34 -2.26
C VAL A 153 -3.16 -11.94 -2.88
N ILE A 154 -4.37 -11.40 -3.00
CA ILE A 154 -4.59 -10.04 -3.53
C ILE A 154 -3.93 -9.01 -2.62
N ALA A 155 -4.14 -9.10 -1.30
CA ALA A 155 -3.57 -8.18 -0.33
C ALA A 155 -2.03 -8.20 -0.34
N VAL A 156 -1.42 -9.39 -0.40
CA VAL A 156 0.05 -9.54 -0.51
C VAL A 156 0.57 -8.86 -1.77
N GLN A 157 -0.11 -8.99 -2.92
CA GLN A 157 0.28 -8.30 -4.15
C GLN A 157 0.17 -6.78 -4.00
N VAL A 158 -0.93 -6.28 -3.44
CA VAL A 158 -1.13 -4.84 -3.21
C VAL A 158 -0.04 -4.27 -2.30
N HIS A 159 0.23 -4.90 -1.15
CA HIS A 159 1.27 -4.46 -0.21
C HIS A 159 2.68 -4.59 -0.79
N GLY A 160 2.94 -5.66 -1.56
CA GLY A 160 4.22 -5.88 -2.22
C GLY A 160 4.55 -4.76 -3.22
N TRP A 161 3.60 -4.42 -4.08
CA TRP A 161 3.76 -3.29 -5.01
C TRP A 161 3.83 -1.95 -4.28
N GLN A 162 3.06 -1.77 -3.20
CA GLN A 162 3.08 -0.54 -2.41
C GLN A 162 4.46 -0.32 -1.80
N LEU A 163 5.08 -1.35 -1.20
CA LEU A 163 6.45 -1.25 -0.67
C LEU A 163 7.48 -1.01 -1.77
N TYR A 164 7.37 -1.69 -2.90
CA TYR A 164 8.27 -1.52 -4.03
C TYR A 164 8.27 -0.06 -4.54
N TYR A 165 7.10 0.50 -4.81
CA TYR A 165 7.00 1.88 -5.28
C TYR A 165 7.39 2.89 -4.18
N SER A 166 7.06 2.60 -2.91
CA SER A 166 7.48 3.45 -1.78
C SER A 166 9.00 3.49 -1.64
N LYS A 167 9.69 2.36 -1.82
CA LYS A 167 11.17 2.32 -1.81
C LYS A 167 11.75 3.14 -2.96
N LYS A 168 11.22 3.00 -4.18
CA LYS A 168 11.64 3.82 -5.33
C LYS A 168 11.42 5.32 -5.10
N LEU A 169 10.28 5.68 -4.50
CA LEU A 169 9.95 7.07 -4.17
C LEU A 169 10.91 7.62 -3.11
N LEU A 170 11.22 6.81 -2.09
CA LEU A 170 12.16 7.15 -1.04
C LEU A 170 13.56 7.44 -1.62
N ASP A 171 14.04 6.58 -2.52
CA ASP A 171 15.34 6.75 -3.18
C ASP A 171 15.36 8.01 -4.05
N SER A 172 14.28 8.29 -4.78
CA SER A 172 14.11 9.53 -5.55
C SER A 172 14.19 10.78 -4.67
N TRP A 173 13.51 10.80 -3.52
CA TRP A 173 13.54 11.92 -2.58
C TRP A 173 14.91 12.12 -1.91
N PHE A 174 15.56 11.03 -1.52
CA PHE A 174 16.90 11.10 -0.94
C PHE A 174 17.92 11.66 -1.92
N THR A 175 17.97 11.14 -3.16
CA THR A 175 18.89 11.62 -4.20
C THR A 175 18.66 13.11 -4.48
N SER A 176 17.40 13.53 -4.69
CA SER A 176 17.08 14.94 -4.94
C SER A 176 17.49 15.86 -3.79
N THR A 177 17.32 15.42 -2.54
CA THR A 177 17.69 16.22 -1.36
C THR A 177 19.21 16.34 -1.22
N GLN A 178 19.96 15.28 -1.50
CA GLN A 178 21.43 15.30 -1.47
C GLN A 178 22.03 16.14 -2.60
N GLU A 179 21.47 16.07 -3.81
CA GLU A 179 21.89 16.92 -4.93
C GLU A 179 21.68 18.41 -4.63
N LYS A 180 20.59 18.77 -3.93
CA LYS A 180 20.35 20.15 -3.46
C LYS A 180 21.32 20.60 -2.38
N LYS A 181 21.81 19.70 -1.52
CA LYS A 181 22.73 20.03 -0.41
C LYS A 181 24.19 20.16 -0.84
N LYS A 182 24.59 19.47 -1.92
CA LYS A 182 25.96 19.53 -2.47
C LYS A 182 26.24 20.79 -3.31
N LYS A 183 25.24 21.61 -3.56
CA LYS A 183 25.33 22.90 -4.25
C LYS A 183 25.10 24.02 -3.24
#